data_AF-A0A7C4V823-F1
#
_entry.id   AF-A0A7C4V823-F1
#
_cell.length_a   1.000
_cell.length_b   1.000
_cell.length_c   1.000
_cell.angle_alpha   90.00
_cell.angle_beta   90.00
_cell.angle_gamma   90.00
#
_symmetry.space_group_name_H-M   'P 1'
#
loop_
_entity.id
_entity.type
_entity.pdbx_description
1 polymer ?
#
loop_
_entity_poly.entity_id
_entity_poly.type
_entity_poly.pdbx_seq_one_letter_code
_entity_poly.pdbx_strand_id
1 'polypeptide(L)'
;IVRVREGKPEVLASTLDRAPIYIPNYVDTSVEGKTVRLLLNGRKILEAEDPAVPQGRVGFFADNVMPVQFREIELYEGKAPERYIPLLVCKQPYVLWAMQSEAILMWETNRPSAATVRFGNADVGWRSVRVPPSACLQKVVLKNLKPNTLYQFRVEAEGQKLGDGSFHTDVGPNRPFIIGVLGDNRSKPTNFERLNGLMMRHHPHFVINVGDVVTTGAVADQWDTEFFTPSRDVFRFAPCYVSIGNHEGNSRWFRHFLPYPETISANPVESRGHYYAYRWGNAAFAVFDNYYDFKQGSPQYRWLEQTLGSAWFKQATWKFVYCHEPAFSVGWKGWPGNKDVETHIVPLLEKYGVDMFIAGHTHSYERGVLNNVIHIINGGGGCGDEDYGRNYPHVQRFGLILQYSIIKIDGNRLEFTCYDFSDKVFDHFVLEKGKPRTLPGAPKVLTPPTDGPVGTQTIVVTYPEGGSMRVRYRVAIKERAAKDEFWTPTARLYPAGEPTSLPVVFKEPGTYHVMVQALDEMLRPSEWTVVGPITIK
;
A
#
# COMPACT_ATOMS: atom_id res chain seq x y z
N ILE A 1 28.93 22.25 17.00
CA ILE A 1 30.26 22.75 17.43
C ILE A 1 30.18 23.02 18.91
N VAL A 2 31.07 22.40 19.69
CA VAL A 2 31.11 22.54 21.15
C VAL A 2 32.48 23.00 21.60
N ARG A 3 32.51 23.80 22.66
CA ARG A 3 33.70 24.17 23.41
C ARG A 3 33.67 23.46 24.75
N VAL A 4 34.79 22.91 25.20
CA VAL A 4 34.87 22.28 26.53
C VAL A 4 35.77 23.14 27.42
N ARG A 5 35.24 23.65 28.52
CA ARG A 5 35.99 24.36 29.56
C ARG A 5 35.75 23.68 30.91
N GLU A 6 36.82 23.35 31.64
CA GLU A 6 36.75 22.72 32.96
C GLU A 6 35.85 21.45 32.98
N GLY A 7 35.87 20.68 31.89
CA GLY A 7 35.06 19.47 31.74
C GLY A 7 33.58 19.70 31.40
N LYS A 8 33.13 20.96 31.24
CA LYS A 8 31.75 21.30 30.86
C LYS A 8 31.66 21.64 29.37
N PRO A 9 30.81 20.95 28.60
CA PRO A 9 30.55 21.30 27.21
C PRO A 9 29.64 22.52 27.11
N GLU A 10 30.00 23.45 26.24
CA GLU A 10 29.24 24.63 25.87
C GLU A 10 28.97 24.58 24.36
N VAL A 11 27.70 24.68 23.97
CA VAL A 11 27.30 24.64 22.56
C VAL A 11 27.52 26.02 21.94
N LEU A 12 28.47 26.12 21.01
CA LEU A 12 28.73 27.36 20.28
C LEU A 12 27.82 27.51 19.05
N ALA A 13 27.54 26.39 18.38
CA ALA A 13 26.59 26.34 17.27
C ALA A 13 26.04 24.92 17.15
N SER A 14 24.75 24.79 16.87
CA SER A 14 24.07 23.53 16.60
C SER A 14 23.17 23.67 15.38
N THR A 15 23.00 22.57 14.65
CA THR A 15 22.08 22.49 13.52
C THR A 15 21.53 21.08 13.48
N LEU A 16 20.36 20.94 12.88
CA LEU A 16 19.83 19.65 12.50
C LEU A 16 19.98 19.51 10.99
N ASP A 17 21.01 18.77 10.56
CA ASP A 17 21.24 18.54 9.13
C ASP A 17 20.57 17.25 8.65
N ARG A 18 20.09 17.26 7.40
CA ARG A 18 19.41 16.16 6.72
C ARG A 18 20.39 15.41 5.80
N ALA A 19 21.63 15.27 6.23
CA ALA A 19 22.61 14.55 5.42
C ALA A 19 22.18 13.09 5.25
N PRO A 20 22.46 12.47 4.09
CA PRO A 20 22.20 11.06 3.89
C PRO A 20 22.96 10.24 4.93
N ILE A 21 22.24 9.47 5.75
CA ILE A 21 22.81 8.79 6.92
C ILE A 21 23.55 7.48 6.50
N TYR A 22 23.36 7.03 5.25
CA TYR A 22 23.65 5.64 4.79
C TYR A 22 24.83 5.48 3.85
N ILE A 23 25.48 6.58 3.49
CA ILE A 23 26.76 6.52 2.80
C ILE A 23 27.80 7.10 3.74
N PRO A 24 29.02 6.54 3.79
CA PRO A 24 30.08 7.11 4.61
C PRO A 24 30.33 8.58 4.20
N ASN A 25 29.99 9.49 5.10
CA ASN A 25 30.06 10.93 4.88
C ASN A 25 31.48 11.45 5.13
N TYR A 26 31.87 12.48 4.40
CA TYR A 26 33.12 13.20 4.63
C TYR A 26 32.84 14.40 5.53
N VAL A 27 33.55 14.50 6.64
CA VAL A 27 33.44 15.63 7.56
C VAL A 27 34.76 16.36 7.63
N ASP A 28 34.75 17.62 7.24
CA ASP A 28 35.92 18.48 7.35
C ASP A 28 35.64 19.53 8.41
N THR A 29 36.48 19.62 9.43
CA THR A 29 36.45 20.71 10.42
C THR A 29 37.61 21.65 10.13
N SER A 30 37.32 22.94 9.93
CA SER A 30 38.35 23.94 9.65
C SER A 30 38.38 25.01 10.73
N VAL A 31 39.57 25.45 11.11
CA VAL A 31 39.78 26.46 12.15
C VAL A 31 40.60 27.62 11.58
N GLU A 32 39.96 28.77 11.36
CA GLU A 32 40.59 29.98 10.82
C GLU A 32 40.55 31.10 11.87
N GLY A 33 41.67 31.30 12.57
CA GLY A 33 41.76 32.28 13.65
C GLY A 33 40.81 31.95 14.80
N LYS A 34 39.70 32.68 14.91
CA LYS A 34 38.65 32.47 15.92
C LYS A 34 37.44 31.70 15.37
N THR A 35 37.39 31.44 14.06
CA THR A 35 36.23 30.85 13.40
C THR A 35 36.43 29.35 13.23
N VAL A 36 35.43 28.58 13.63
CA VAL A 36 35.33 27.14 13.42
C VAL A 36 34.24 26.87 12.40
N ARG A 37 34.53 26.06 11.38
CA ARG A 37 33.55 25.60 10.40
C ARG A 37 33.48 24.09 10.40
N LEU A 38 32.26 23.58 10.23
CA LEU A 38 32.02 22.16 9.98
C LEU A 38 31.43 22.04 8.58
N LEU A 39 32.10 21.27 7.72
CA LEU A 39 31.64 20.91 6.40
C LEU A 39 31.24 19.44 6.41
N LEU A 40 30.10 19.13 5.79
CA LEU A 40 29.60 17.78 5.61
C LEU A 40 29.39 17.56 4.12
N ASN A 41 30.12 16.61 3.56
CA ASN A 41 30.23 16.39 2.11
C ASN A 41 30.49 17.72 1.36
N GLY A 42 31.44 18.51 1.86
CA GLY A 42 31.90 19.76 1.24
C GLY A 42 30.94 20.93 1.38
N ARG A 43 29.74 20.73 1.95
CA ARG A 43 28.78 21.79 2.26
C ARG A 43 29.04 22.30 3.67
N LYS A 44 29.19 23.62 3.85
CA LYS A 44 29.21 24.23 5.19
C LYS A 44 27.87 24.02 5.89
N ILE A 45 27.88 23.32 7.02
CA ILE A 45 26.68 23.02 7.81
C ILE A 45 26.64 23.79 9.13
N LEU A 46 27.80 24.13 9.68
CA LEU A 46 27.93 24.95 10.89
C LEU A 46 29.10 25.92 10.76
N GLU A 47 28.95 27.07 11.42
CA GLU A 47 30.00 28.05 11.63
C GLU A 47 29.82 28.62 13.04
N ALA A 48 30.92 28.79 13.77
CA ALA A 48 30.93 29.40 15.09
C ALA A 48 32.18 30.25 15.27
N GLU A 49 32.10 31.29 16.09
CA GLU A 49 33.26 32.05 16.52
C GLU A 49 33.54 31.79 18.00
N ASP A 50 34.81 31.56 18.34
CA ASP A 50 35.26 31.48 19.72
C ASP A 50 36.63 32.16 19.89
N PRO A 51 36.72 33.27 20.64
CA PRO A 51 37.97 33.98 20.88
C PRO A 51 39.06 33.15 21.57
N ALA A 52 38.71 32.05 22.23
CA ALA A 52 39.65 31.19 22.95
C ALA A 52 40.26 30.07 22.08
N VAL A 53 39.80 29.91 20.83
CA VAL A 53 40.29 28.88 19.89
C VAL A 53 41.81 28.93 19.67
N PRO A 54 42.47 30.10 19.56
CA PRO A 54 43.93 30.16 19.40
C PRO A 54 44.73 29.50 20.55
N GLN A 55 44.08 29.16 21.66
CA GLN A 55 44.69 28.53 22.84
C GLN A 55 43.94 27.27 23.31
N GLY A 56 42.90 26.84 22.58
CA GLY A 56 41.95 25.79 22.99
C GLY A 56 41.88 24.59 22.04
N ARG A 57 41.07 23.58 22.39
CA ARG A 57 40.72 22.45 21.50
C ARG A 57 39.29 22.62 21.00
N VAL A 58 39.07 22.31 19.74
CA VAL A 58 37.76 22.38 19.08
C VAL A 58 37.36 20.99 18.63
N GLY A 59 36.09 20.65 18.83
CA GLY A 59 35.49 19.43 18.30
C GLY A 59 34.02 19.65 17.96
N PHE A 60 33.43 18.66 17.30
CA PHE A 60 31.99 18.60 17.14
C PHE A 60 31.46 17.37 17.87
N PHE A 61 30.23 17.49 18.33
CA PHE A 61 29.45 16.40 18.86
C PHE A 61 28.27 16.21 17.92
N ALA A 62 28.00 14.96 17.54
CA ALA A 62 26.80 14.58 16.81
C ALA A 62 25.91 13.81 17.78
N ASP A 63 24.80 14.44 18.20
CA ASP A 63 23.79 13.76 19.01
C ASP A 63 22.93 12.91 18.08
N ASN A 64 23.25 11.62 18.05
CA ASN A 64 22.71 10.69 17.07
C ASN A 64 21.71 9.76 17.75
N VAL A 65 20.42 9.95 17.44
CA VAL A 65 19.40 8.92 17.69
C VAL A 65 19.61 7.69 16.76
N MET A 66 20.46 7.81 15.72
CA MET A 66 20.82 6.77 14.72
C MET A 66 22.26 6.98 14.19
N PRO A 67 23.04 5.94 13.82
CA PRO A 67 24.46 6.09 13.50
C PRO A 67 24.68 6.77 12.14
N VAL A 68 25.07 8.04 12.14
CA VAL A 68 25.68 8.67 10.96
C VAL A 68 27.01 7.97 10.70
N GLN A 69 27.15 7.33 9.54
CA GLN A 69 28.43 6.76 9.12
C GLN A 69 29.33 7.87 8.57
N PHE A 70 30.51 8.03 9.15
CA PHE A 70 31.56 8.89 8.62
C PHE A 70 32.59 8.02 7.91
N ARG A 71 32.89 8.34 6.65
CA ARG A 71 33.99 7.73 5.92
C ARG A 71 35.31 8.19 6.46
N GLU A 72 35.38 9.50 6.67
CA GLU A 72 36.59 10.19 7.02
C GLU A 72 36.22 11.50 7.72
N ILE A 73 36.95 11.80 8.78
CA ILE A 73 36.84 13.04 9.53
C ILE A 73 38.22 13.67 9.52
N GLU A 74 38.35 14.83 8.89
CA GLU A 74 39.61 15.56 8.81
C GLU A 74 39.50 16.90 9.56
N LEU A 75 40.60 17.29 10.20
CA LEU A 75 40.73 18.57 10.89
C LEU A 75 41.83 19.39 10.24
N TYR A 76 41.52 20.65 9.96
CA TYR A 76 42.40 21.57 9.25
C TYR A 76 42.68 22.81 10.11
N GLU A 77 43.97 23.15 10.26
CA GLU A 77 44.41 24.46 10.70
C GLU A 77 44.41 25.40 9.50
N GLY A 78 43.62 26.47 9.57
CA GLY A 78 43.27 27.30 8.42
C GLY A 78 42.04 26.77 7.66
N LYS A 79 41.92 27.19 6.40
CA LYS A 79 40.79 26.81 5.55
C LYS A 79 40.91 25.34 5.13
N ALA A 80 39.83 24.58 5.27
CA ALA A 80 39.78 23.22 4.70
C ALA A 80 40.00 23.30 3.18
N PRO A 81 40.87 22.45 2.61
CA PRO A 81 41.07 22.38 1.17
C PRO A 81 39.78 21.93 0.48
N GLU A 82 39.68 22.24 -0.80
CA GLU A 82 38.57 21.71 -1.61
C GLU A 82 38.77 20.22 -1.82
N ARG A 83 37.93 19.42 -1.16
CA ARG A 83 37.99 17.97 -1.16
C ARG A 83 37.17 17.39 -2.30
N TYR A 84 37.76 16.49 -3.09
CA TYR A 84 36.98 15.71 -4.05
C TYR A 84 36.08 14.72 -3.30
N ILE A 85 34.77 14.89 -3.43
CA ILE A 85 33.77 14.00 -2.85
C ILE A 85 33.08 13.25 -3.99
N PRO A 86 33.27 11.93 -4.11
CA PRO A 86 32.66 11.16 -5.17
C PRO A 86 31.13 11.26 -5.08
N LEU A 87 30.48 11.38 -6.24
CA LEU A 87 29.03 11.41 -6.32
C LEU A 87 28.49 9.98 -6.14
N LEU A 88 27.82 9.75 -5.02
CA LEU A 88 27.23 8.46 -4.68
C LEU A 88 25.71 8.53 -4.77
N VAL A 89 25.11 7.51 -5.38
CA VAL A 89 23.65 7.35 -5.45
C VAL A 89 23.19 6.69 -4.16
N CYS A 90 22.47 7.44 -3.32
CA CYS A 90 21.87 6.93 -2.09
C CYS A 90 20.55 6.22 -2.39
N LYS A 91 19.72 6.82 -3.27
CA LYS A 91 18.48 6.21 -3.78
C LYS A 91 18.50 6.26 -5.30
N GLN A 92 18.32 5.09 -5.91
CA GLN A 92 18.12 4.99 -7.35
C GLN A 92 16.93 5.86 -7.79
N PRO A 93 16.92 6.38 -9.03
CA PRO A 93 15.78 7.12 -9.53
C PRO A 93 14.47 6.35 -9.38
N TYR A 94 13.42 7.00 -8.89
CA TYR A 94 12.10 6.40 -8.74
C TYR A 94 11.00 7.33 -9.24
N VAL A 95 9.96 6.71 -9.79
CA VAL A 95 8.82 7.42 -10.38
C VAL A 95 7.64 7.38 -9.40
N LEU A 96 6.96 8.50 -9.26
CA LEU A 96 5.70 8.62 -8.54
C LEU A 96 4.69 9.35 -9.44
N TRP A 97 3.39 9.14 -9.19
CA TRP A 97 2.32 9.94 -9.77
C TRP A 97 2.38 10.06 -11.31
N ALA A 98 2.58 8.95 -12.02
CA ALA A 98 2.63 8.92 -13.49
C ALA A 98 1.25 9.06 -14.13
N MET A 99 0.61 10.21 -13.92
CA MET A 99 -0.73 10.54 -14.42
C MET A 99 -0.74 10.78 -15.94
N GLN A 100 -1.87 11.23 -16.48
CA GLN A 100 -2.07 11.37 -17.94
C GLN A 100 -1.07 12.32 -18.61
N SER A 101 -0.70 13.41 -17.93
CA SER A 101 0.13 14.48 -18.50
C SER A 101 1.35 14.83 -17.67
N GLU A 102 1.53 14.21 -16.51
CA GLU A 102 2.64 14.48 -15.61
C GLU A 102 3.11 13.25 -14.85
N ALA A 103 4.38 13.26 -14.47
CA ALA A 103 4.99 12.28 -13.58
C ALA A 103 6.02 12.97 -12.67
N ILE A 104 6.21 12.47 -11.46
CA ILE A 104 7.25 12.93 -10.55
C ILE A 104 8.40 11.94 -10.61
N LEU A 105 9.61 12.42 -10.91
CA LEU A 105 10.84 11.63 -10.82
C LEU A 105 11.71 12.17 -9.69
N MET A 106 12.20 11.27 -8.84
CA MET A 106 13.04 11.59 -7.69
C MET A 106 14.25 10.68 -7.62
N TRP A 107 15.34 11.15 -7.01
CA TRP A 107 16.54 10.37 -6.72
C TRP A 107 17.31 11.06 -5.59
N GLU A 108 18.16 10.32 -4.90
CA GLU A 108 18.99 10.89 -3.84
C GLU A 108 20.47 10.65 -4.08
N THR A 109 21.27 11.70 -3.98
CA THR A 109 22.73 11.65 -3.99
C THR A 109 23.32 12.09 -2.66
N ASN A 110 24.56 11.70 -2.38
CA ASN A 110 25.24 12.05 -1.13
C ASN A 110 25.50 13.56 -0.93
N ARG A 111 25.55 14.31 -2.02
CA ARG A 111 25.65 15.77 -2.06
C ARG A 111 24.74 16.33 -3.14
N PRO A 112 24.28 17.60 -3.03
CA PRO A 112 23.55 18.24 -4.12
C PRO A 112 24.39 18.22 -5.40
N SER A 113 23.77 17.78 -6.50
CA SER A 113 24.42 17.69 -7.81
C SER A 113 23.45 18.17 -8.89
N ALA A 114 24.00 18.86 -9.90
CA ALA A 114 23.23 19.26 -11.06
C ALA A 114 23.02 18.03 -11.94
N ALA A 115 21.78 17.72 -12.27
CA ALA A 115 21.44 16.55 -13.06
C ALA A 115 20.74 16.92 -14.36
N THR A 116 20.79 16.02 -15.33
CA THR A 116 19.96 16.05 -16.53
C THR A 116 19.10 14.80 -16.53
N VAL A 117 17.79 15.00 -16.64
CA VAL A 117 16.81 13.93 -16.82
C VAL A 117 16.43 13.91 -18.29
N ARG A 118 16.84 12.87 -19.00
CA ARG A 118 16.43 12.62 -20.39
C ARG A 118 15.29 11.60 -20.39
N PHE A 119 14.18 11.89 -21.04
CA PHE A 119 12.99 11.05 -21.04
C PHE A 119 12.24 11.10 -22.37
N GLY A 120 11.62 9.99 -22.77
CA GLY A 120 10.97 9.85 -24.08
C GLY A 120 10.98 8.43 -24.59
N ASN A 121 10.64 8.27 -25.86
CA ASN A 121 10.78 7.04 -26.64
C ASN A 121 10.83 7.41 -28.14
N ALA A 122 10.84 6.41 -29.03
CA ALA A 122 10.85 6.65 -30.48
C ALA A 122 9.59 7.40 -30.99
N ASP A 123 8.42 7.17 -30.38
CA ASP A 123 7.12 7.68 -30.83
C ASP A 123 6.83 9.11 -30.38
N VAL A 124 7.33 9.51 -29.22
CA VAL A 124 7.09 10.85 -28.63
C VAL A 124 8.33 11.74 -28.64
N GLY A 125 9.46 11.21 -29.11
CA GLY A 125 10.74 11.88 -29.10
C GLY A 125 11.36 11.97 -27.71
N TRP A 126 12.66 12.25 -27.69
CA TRP A 126 13.41 12.45 -26.45
C TRP A 126 13.41 13.92 -26.04
N ARG A 127 13.14 14.18 -24.76
CA ARG A 127 13.23 15.50 -24.11
C ARG A 127 14.21 15.42 -22.96
N SER A 128 14.75 16.58 -22.56
CA SER A 128 15.65 16.68 -21.41
C SER A 128 15.23 17.82 -20.50
N VAL A 129 15.34 17.63 -19.19
CA VAL A 129 15.17 18.66 -18.18
C VAL A 129 16.45 18.74 -17.35
N ARG A 130 17.01 19.94 -17.23
CA ARG A 130 18.14 20.21 -16.32
C ARG A 130 17.59 20.53 -14.93
N VAL A 131 18.15 19.86 -13.93
CA VAL A 131 17.77 20.02 -12.53
C VAL A 131 18.96 20.62 -11.77
N PRO A 132 18.81 21.80 -11.14
CA PRO A 132 19.90 22.45 -10.42
C PRO A 132 20.26 21.68 -9.14
N PRO A 133 21.48 21.86 -8.57
CA PRO A 133 21.94 21.18 -7.36
C PRO A 133 21.30 21.76 -6.08
N SER A 134 19.98 21.69 -5.94
CA SER A 134 19.23 22.32 -4.84
C SER A 134 19.24 21.52 -3.54
N ALA A 135 19.31 20.18 -3.62
CA ALA A 135 19.30 19.28 -2.47
C ALA A 135 19.91 17.91 -2.82
N CYS A 136 20.20 17.10 -1.79
CA CYS A 136 20.60 15.70 -1.94
C CYS A 136 19.47 14.85 -2.55
N LEU A 137 18.26 14.96 -1.99
CA LEU A 137 17.05 14.41 -2.58
C LEU A 137 16.51 15.39 -3.62
N GLN A 138 16.61 15.01 -4.89
CA GLN A 138 16.16 15.80 -6.02
C GLN A 138 14.76 15.37 -6.46
N LYS A 139 13.98 16.33 -6.93
CA LYS A 139 12.62 16.15 -7.46
C LYS A 139 12.49 16.91 -8.76
N VAL A 140 11.92 16.27 -9.77
CA VAL A 140 11.47 16.93 -11.01
C VAL A 140 10.06 16.48 -11.37
N VAL A 141 9.23 17.44 -11.78
CA VAL A 141 7.92 17.14 -12.36
C VAL A 141 8.07 17.16 -13.88
N LEU A 142 7.93 16.00 -14.49
CA LEU A 142 7.88 15.85 -15.94
C LEU A 142 6.47 16.24 -16.40
N LYS A 143 6.34 17.26 -17.24
CA LYS A 143 5.05 17.79 -17.70
C LYS A 143 4.84 17.54 -19.20
N ASN A 144 3.61 17.79 -19.66
CA ASN A 144 3.23 17.64 -21.07
C ASN A 144 3.55 16.23 -21.59
N LEU A 145 3.26 15.22 -20.78
CA LEU A 145 3.32 13.82 -21.20
C LEU A 145 2.10 13.51 -22.06
N LYS A 146 2.25 12.56 -22.99
CA LYS A 146 1.11 12.00 -23.71
C LYS A 146 0.49 10.90 -22.85
N PRO A 147 -0.85 10.81 -22.75
CA PRO A 147 -1.51 9.71 -22.05
C PRO A 147 -1.22 8.37 -22.75
N ASN A 148 -1.45 7.26 -22.05
CA ASN A 148 -1.26 5.90 -22.55
C ASN A 148 0.10 5.69 -23.27
N THR A 149 1.18 6.18 -22.70
CA THR A 149 2.51 6.14 -23.31
C THR A 149 3.54 5.59 -22.33
N LEU A 150 4.33 4.63 -22.78
CA LEU A 150 5.53 4.16 -22.07
C LEU A 150 6.69 5.14 -22.29
N TYR A 151 7.07 5.88 -21.26
CA TYR A 151 8.26 6.73 -21.27
C TYR A 151 9.45 5.96 -20.71
N GLN A 152 10.58 6.00 -21.41
CA GLN A 152 11.88 5.65 -20.82
C GLN A 152 12.51 6.91 -20.24
N PHE A 153 13.32 6.77 -19.20
CA PHE A 153 14.08 7.88 -18.64
C PHE A 153 15.50 7.47 -18.25
N ARG A 154 16.40 8.46 -18.20
CA ARG A 154 17.76 8.35 -17.66
C ARG A 154 18.10 9.61 -16.88
N VAL A 155 18.73 9.44 -15.73
CA VAL A 155 19.27 10.52 -14.90
C VAL A 155 20.80 10.47 -14.94
N GLU A 156 21.42 11.58 -15.33
CA GLU A 156 22.87 11.75 -15.40
C GLU A 156 23.29 13.00 -14.62
N ALA A 157 24.38 12.92 -13.86
CA ALA A 157 24.97 14.06 -13.15
C ALA A 157 26.50 13.94 -13.19
N GLU A 158 27.21 15.04 -13.41
CA GLU A 158 28.68 15.08 -13.45
C GLU A 158 29.32 14.04 -14.41
N GLY A 159 28.64 13.73 -15.53
CA GLY A 159 29.08 12.72 -16.50
C GLY A 159 28.84 11.26 -16.07
N GLN A 160 28.30 11.04 -14.88
CA GLN A 160 27.93 9.73 -14.34
C GLN A 160 26.43 9.44 -14.56
N LYS A 161 26.11 8.22 -15.00
CA LYS A 161 24.74 7.69 -14.98
C LYS A 161 24.34 7.38 -13.54
N LEU A 162 23.33 8.09 -13.01
CA LEU A 162 22.77 7.81 -11.69
C LEU A 162 21.78 6.65 -11.73
N GLY A 163 21.01 6.55 -12.81
CA GLY A 163 20.06 5.46 -13.05
C GLY A 163 19.16 5.71 -14.27
N ASP A 164 18.37 4.72 -14.62
CA ASP A 164 17.45 4.72 -15.76
C ASP A 164 16.21 3.85 -15.50
N GLY A 165 15.14 4.03 -16.23
CA GLY A 165 13.94 3.22 -16.02
C GLY A 165 12.88 3.54 -17.06
N SER A 166 11.65 3.14 -16.77
CA SER A 166 10.51 3.51 -17.59
C SER A 166 9.26 3.65 -16.75
N PHE A 167 8.26 4.33 -17.25
CA PHE A 167 6.95 4.35 -16.61
C PHE A 167 5.88 4.51 -17.67
N HIS A 168 4.68 4.02 -17.37
CA HIS A 168 3.53 4.19 -18.23
C HIS A 168 2.65 5.31 -17.65
N THR A 169 2.32 6.31 -18.45
CA THR A 169 1.27 7.28 -18.06
C THR A 169 -0.08 6.59 -18.03
N ASP A 170 -1.01 7.10 -17.24
CA ASP A 170 -2.42 6.64 -17.23
C ASP A 170 -2.95 6.30 -18.63
N VAL A 171 -3.48 5.09 -18.77
CA VAL A 171 -3.97 4.48 -20.02
C VAL A 171 -5.29 5.07 -20.52
N GLY A 172 -6.00 5.83 -19.67
CA GLY A 172 -7.32 6.38 -19.98
C GLY A 172 -8.45 5.33 -19.91
N PRO A 173 -9.72 5.74 -20.06
CA PRO A 173 -10.87 4.93 -19.63
C PRO A 173 -11.15 3.66 -20.45
N ASN A 174 -10.56 3.51 -21.63
CA ASN A 174 -10.94 2.46 -22.60
C ASN A 174 -9.82 1.44 -22.83
N ARG A 175 -8.87 1.31 -21.91
CA ARG A 175 -7.71 0.44 -22.05
C ARG A 175 -7.50 -0.40 -20.79
N PRO A 176 -7.03 -1.66 -20.96
CA PRO A 176 -6.73 -2.49 -19.82
C PRO A 176 -5.51 -1.98 -19.06
N PHE A 177 -5.48 -2.21 -17.76
CA PHE A 177 -4.32 -1.92 -16.92
C PHE A 177 -4.22 -2.90 -15.75
N ILE A 178 -3.03 -2.94 -15.17
CA ILE A 178 -2.64 -3.91 -14.14
C ILE A 178 -2.15 -3.14 -12.92
N ILE A 179 -2.62 -3.55 -11.74
CA ILE A 179 -2.26 -2.99 -10.44
C ILE A 179 -1.60 -4.09 -9.62
N GLY A 180 -0.43 -3.80 -9.04
CA GLY A 180 0.15 -4.62 -7.99
C GLY A 180 -0.31 -4.14 -6.61
N VAL A 181 -0.54 -5.04 -5.66
CA VAL A 181 -0.98 -4.71 -4.29
C VAL A 181 -0.11 -5.42 -3.27
N LEU A 182 0.45 -4.63 -2.36
CA LEU A 182 1.32 -5.04 -1.25
C LEU A 182 0.94 -4.27 0.02
N GLY A 183 1.48 -4.66 1.17
CA GLY A 183 1.27 -4.00 2.47
C GLY A 183 2.14 -4.65 3.53
N ASP A 184 2.44 -3.92 4.62
CA ASP A 184 3.06 -4.49 5.82
C ASP A 184 4.40 -5.17 5.51
N ASN A 185 5.23 -4.50 4.72
CA ASN A 185 6.48 -5.05 4.21
C ASN A 185 7.71 -4.75 5.09
N ARG A 186 7.51 -4.07 6.22
CA ARG A 186 8.56 -3.70 7.18
C ARG A 186 9.31 -4.90 7.78
N SER A 187 10.44 -4.65 8.44
CA SER A 187 11.20 -5.58 9.29
C SER A 187 11.82 -6.83 8.64
N LYS A 188 11.33 -7.31 7.48
CA LYS A 188 11.84 -8.48 6.75
C LYS A 188 12.10 -8.15 5.26
N PRO A 189 13.09 -7.29 4.96
CA PRO A 189 13.31 -6.74 3.61
C PRO A 189 13.55 -7.78 2.50
N THR A 190 14.13 -8.94 2.84
CA THR A 190 14.37 -10.03 1.87
C THR A 190 13.07 -10.70 1.40
N ASN A 191 12.08 -10.82 2.28
CA ASN A 191 10.75 -11.32 1.92
C ASN A 191 10.06 -10.34 0.97
N PHE A 192 10.10 -9.04 1.33
CA PHE A 192 9.53 -7.98 0.51
C PHE A 192 10.20 -7.88 -0.86
N GLU A 193 11.53 -7.94 -0.93
CA GLU A 193 12.27 -7.93 -2.19
C GLU A 193 11.87 -9.09 -3.10
N ARG A 194 11.71 -10.30 -2.53
CA ARG A 194 11.23 -11.46 -3.29
C ARG A 194 9.82 -11.25 -3.82
N LEU A 195 8.88 -10.83 -2.97
CA LEU A 195 7.48 -10.60 -3.36
C LEU A 195 7.37 -9.50 -4.42
N ASN A 196 8.14 -8.43 -4.30
CA ASN A 196 8.30 -7.39 -5.31
C ASN A 196 8.75 -7.98 -6.64
N GLY A 197 9.81 -8.81 -6.64
CA GLY A 197 10.32 -9.47 -7.83
C GLY A 197 9.30 -10.38 -8.51
N LEU A 198 8.48 -11.10 -7.74
CA LEU A 198 7.39 -11.93 -8.26
C LEU A 198 6.25 -11.08 -8.84
N MET A 199 5.79 -10.07 -8.11
CA MET A 199 4.76 -9.12 -8.55
C MET A 199 5.14 -8.44 -9.87
N MET A 200 6.40 -8.03 -10.02
CA MET A 200 6.88 -7.34 -11.22
C MET A 200 6.84 -8.18 -12.50
N ARG A 201 6.77 -9.53 -12.40
CA ARG A 201 6.57 -10.41 -13.56
C ARG A 201 5.22 -10.20 -14.25
N HIS A 202 4.25 -9.62 -13.54
CA HIS A 202 2.94 -9.27 -14.09
C HIS A 202 2.93 -7.90 -14.78
N HIS A 203 4.07 -7.18 -14.79
CA HIS A 203 4.21 -5.86 -15.40
C HIS A 203 3.12 -4.87 -14.96
N PRO A 204 2.97 -4.61 -13.64
CA PRO A 204 1.97 -3.66 -13.15
C PRO A 204 2.23 -2.26 -13.71
N HIS A 205 1.17 -1.55 -14.06
CA HIS A 205 1.24 -0.14 -14.46
C HIS A 205 1.55 0.75 -13.26
N PHE A 206 1.08 0.35 -12.08
CA PHE A 206 1.39 0.96 -10.80
C PHE A 206 1.16 -0.03 -9.65
N VAL A 207 1.70 0.32 -8.48
CA VAL A 207 1.59 -0.47 -7.26
C VAL A 207 0.81 0.32 -6.20
N ILE A 208 -0.09 -0.34 -5.49
CA ILE A 208 -0.69 0.14 -4.25
C ILE A 208 0.05 -0.53 -3.10
N ASN A 209 0.44 0.26 -2.09
CA ASN A 209 0.93 -0.26 -0.83
C ASN A 209 0.04 0.23 0.33
N VAL A 210 -0.52 -0.69 1.11
CA VAL A 210 -1.48 -0.36 2.17
C VAL A 210 -0.83 0.06 3.51
N GLY A 211 0.45 0.42 3.52
CA GLY A 211 1.14 1.04 4.67
C GLY A 211 1.99 0.05 5.47
N ASP A 212 2.60 0.54 6.56
CA ASP A 212 3.63 -0.19 7.33
C ASP A 212 4.80 -0.63 6.45
N VAL A 213 5.35 0.34 5.72
CA VAL A 213 6.48 0.14 4.82
C VAL A 213 7.82 0.12 5.54
N VAL A 214 7.87 0.65 6.77
CA VAL A 214 9.06 0.68 7.64
C VAL A 214 8.72 0.34 9.08
N THR A 215 9.68 -0.20 9.84
CA THR A 215 9.48 -0.58 11.25
C THR A 215 9.21 0.62 12.16
N THR A 216 9.79 1.77 11.88
CA THR A 216 9.64 2.98 12.69
C THR A 216 9.90 4.19 11.80
N GLY A 217 8.84 4.91 11.45
CA GLY A 217 8.89 5.99 10.47
C GLY A 217 9.83 7.12 10.82
N ALA A 218 10.07 7.39 12.11
CA ALA A 218 11.05 8.40 12.55
C ALA A 218 12.51 8.03 12.23
N VAL A 219 12.77 6.73 12.02
CA VAL A 219 14.08 6.17 11.71
C VAL A 219 14.28 6.22 10.21
N ALA A 220 15.06 7.20 9.75
CA ALA A 220 15.30 7.39 8.33
C ALA A 220 15.93 6.13 7.67
N ASP A 221 16.74 5.34 8.40
CA ASP A 221 17.47 4.18 7.87
C ASP A 221 16.56 3.05 7.41
N GLN A 222 15.43 2.91 8.10
CA GLN A 222 14.46 1.90 7.78
C GLN A 222 13.75 2.21 6.46
N TRP A 223 13.63 3.48 6.06
CA TRP A 223 13.11 3.81 4.72
C TRP A 223 14.01 3.27 3.62
N ASP A 224 15.33 3.31 3.81
CA ASP A 224 16.25 2.76 2.83
C ASP A 224 16.31 1.24 2.89
N THR A 225 16.57 0.69 4.07
CA THR A 225 16.82 -0.74 4.25
C THR A 225 15.56 -1.60 4.08
N GLU A 226 14.39 -1.08 4.44
CA GLU A 226 13.13 -1.84 4.42
C GLU A 226 12.22 -1.49 3.24
N PHE A 227 12.33 -0.29 2.68
CA PHE A 227 11.42 0.16 1.62
C PHE A 227 12.11 0.42 0.27
N PHE A 228 13.07 1.35 0.20
CA PHE A 228 13.69 1.76 -1.07
C PHE A 228 14.65 0.71 -1.64
N THR A 229 15.50 0.09 -0.82
CA THR A 229 16.46 -0.92 -1.30
C THR A 229 15.76 -2.17 -1.83
N PRO A 230 14.76 -2.76 -1.14
CA PRO A 230 13.99 -3.88 -1.65
C PRO A 230 13.10 -3.53 -2.86
N SER A 231 12.76 -2.25 -3.05
CA SER A 231 11.91 -1.76 -4.14
C SER A 231 12.68 -1.12 -5.29
N ARG A 232 14.02 -1.12 -5.25
CA ARG A 232 14.88 -0.39 -6.22
C ARG A 232 14.57 -0.73 -7.67
N ASP A 233 14.19 -1.97 -7.93
CA ASP A 233 13.84 -2.44 -9.28
C ASP A 233 12.38 -2.09 -9.62
N VAL A 234 11.45 -2.16 -8.65
CA VAL A 234 10.03 -1.83 -8.87
C VAL A 234 9.83 -0.35 -9.15
N PHE A 235 10.41 0.52 -8.32
CA PHE A 235 10.14 1.97 -8.33
C PHE A 235 10.68 2.69 -9.56
N ARG A 236 11.58 2.04 -10.31
CA ARG A 236 12.08 2.51 -11.62
C ARG A 236 11.12 2.21 -12.76
N PHE A 237 10.15 1.31 -12.56
CA PHE A 237 9.26 0.79 -13.59
C PHE A 237 7.77 1.04 -13.32
N ALA A 238 7.36 1.09 -12.06
CA ALA A 238 5.98 1.28 -11.65
C ALA A 238 5.91 2.28 -10.48
N PRO A 239 5.12 3.37 -10.59
CA PRO A 239 4.88 4.26 -9.46
C PRO A 239 4.12 3.53 -8.35
N CYS A 240 4.46 3.86 -7.10
CA CYS A 240 3.83 3.29 -5.92
C CYS A 240 2.98 4.35 -5.19
N TYR A 241 1.72 4.02 -4.89
CA TYR A 241 0.80 4.83 -4.11
C TYR A 241 0.59 4.19 -2.74
N VAL A 242 1.00 4.88 -1.69
CA VAL A 242 1.11 4.32 -0.34
C VAL A 242 0.07 4.96 0.58
N SER A 243 -0.68 4.16 1.35
CA SER A 243 -1.40 4.66 2.53
C SER A 243 -0.49 4.63 3.75
N ILE A 244 -0.68 5.53 4.70
CA ILE A 244 0.15 5.58 5.90
C ILE A 244 -0.36 4.58 6.95
N GLY A 245 0.57 3.82 7.55
CA GLY A 245 0.34 2.86 8.64
C GLY A 245 0.79 3.37 10.01
N ASN A 246 0.55 2.58 11.07
CA ASN A 246 0.92 2.99 12.43
C ASN A 246 2.43 3.11 12.58
N HIS A 247 3.19 2.27 11.88
CA HIS A 247 4.64 2.30 12.01
C HIS A 247 5.27 3.52 11.36
N GLU A 248 4.64 4.13 10.35
CA GLU A 248 5.11 5.39 9.79
C GLU A 248 5.01 6.56 10.78
N GLY A 249 4.10 6.50 11.75
CA GLY A 249 4.01 7.44 12.88
C GLY A 249 3.88 8.92 12.49
N ASN A 250 3.21 9.22 11.37
CA ASN A 250 3.15 10.55 10.75
C ASN A 250 4.54 11.19 10.54
N SER A 251 5.56 10.36 10.30
CA SER A 251 6.91 10.82 10.15
C SER A 251 7.06 11.80 8.99
N ARG A 252 7.90 12.82 9.21
CA ARG A 252 8.32 13.75 8.15
C ARG A 252 8.92 13.00 6.94
N TRP A 253 9.50 11.83 7.15
CA TRP A 253 10.19 11.04 6.13
C TRP A 253 9.22 10.45 5.10
N PHE A 254 7.99 10.10 5.50
CA PHE A 254 6.96 9.63 4.58
C PHE A 254 6.70 10.67 3.48
N ARG A 255 6.43 11.93 3.86
CA ARG A 255 6.23 13.04 2.89
C ARG A 255 7.50 13.46 2.17
N HIS A 256 8.65 13.29 2.82
CA HIS A 256 9.94 13.62 2.23
C HIS A 256 10.23 12.72 1.02
N PHE A 257 10.01 11.42 1.18
CA PHE A 257 10.33 10.42 0.18
C PHE A 257 9.18 10.11 -0.79
N LEU A 258 7.93 10.26 -0.33
CA LEU A 258 6.71 10.01 -1.12
C LEU A 258 5.85 11.28 -1.20
N PRO A 259 6.35 12.36 -1.85
CA PRO A 259 5.58 13.57 -1.98
C PRO A 259 4.40 13.38 -2.93
N TYR A 260 3.40 14.22 -2.72
CA TYR A 260 2.17 14.27 -3.50
C TYR A 260 2.27 15.39 -4.55
N PRO A 261 1.55 15.29 -5.69
CA PRO A 261 1.46 16.35 -6.66
C PRO A 261 0.80 17.56 -6.01
N GLU A 262 1.37 18.73 -6.26
CA GLU A 262 0.82 20.01 -5.79
C GLU A 262 -0.59 20.26 -6.36
N THR A 263 -0.95 19.59 -7.46
CA THR A 263 -2.26 19.63 -8.11
C THR A 263 -3.38 18.97 -7.30
N ILE A 264 -3.07 18.18 -6.26
CA ILE A 264 -4.05 17.65 -5.28
C ILE A 264 -4.33 18.71 -4.18
N SER A 265 -4.28 19.99 -4.55
CA SER A 265 -4.32 21.16 -3.65
C SER A 265 -5.67 21.43 -2.96
N ALA A 266 -6.71 20.65 -3.25
CA ALA A 266 -8.01 20.79 -2.60
C ALA A 266 -8.00 20.35 -1.11
N ASN A 267 -6.93 19.68 -0.69
CA ASN A 267 -6.75 19.22 0.68
C ASN A 267 -6.13 20.35 1.54
N PRO A 268 -6.65 20.62 2.77
CA PRO A 268 -6.04 21.53 3.73
C PRO A 268 -4.51 21.33 3.85
N VAL A 269 -3.74 22.40 4.10
CA VAL A 269 -2.26 22.33 4.18
C VAL A 269 -1.79 21.27 5.19
N GLU A 270 -2.52 21.09 6.28
CA GLU A 270 -2.26 20.10 7.34
C GLU A 270 -2.55 18.64 6.91
N SER A 271 -3.32 18.45 5.84
CA SER A 271 -3.68 17.14 5.28
C SER A 271 -2.88 16.73 4.04
N ARG A 272 -1.95 17.58 3.60
CA ARG A 272 -1.12 17.31 2.42
C ARG A 272 -0.31 16.04 2.64
N GLY A 273 -0.74 14.98 1.95
CA GLY A 273 -0.10 13.68 1.92
C GLY A 273 -0.50 12.66 2.99
N HIS A 274 -1.59 12.91 3.73
CA HIS A 274 -2.20 11.92 4.62
C HIS A 274 -3.27 11.10 3.87
N TYR A 275 -4.16 11.80 3.18
CA TYR A 275 -5.28 11.22 2.43
C TYR A 275 -5.42 11.94 1.09
N TYR A 276 -5.85 11.22 0.07
CA TYR A 276 -5.81 11.66 -1.32
C TYR A 276 -6.68 10.78 -2.21
N ALA A 277 -6.99 11.27 -3.41
CA ALA A 277 -7.80 10.55 -4.37
C ALA A 277 -7.31 10.82 -5.79
N TYR A 278 -7.44 9.82 -6.66
CA TYR A 278 -6.93 9.87 -8.03
C TYR A 278 -7.74 8.97 -8.94
N ARG A 279 -7.54 9.15 -10.25
CA ARG A 279 -8.08 8.28 -11.30
C ARG A 279 -6.93 7.59 -12.02
N TRP A 280 -7.19 6.36 -12.43
CA TRP A 280 -6.35 5.65 -13.38
C TRP A 280 -7.23 4.77 -14.26
N GLY A 281 -7.09 4.90 -15.57
CA GLY A 281 -7.97 4.26 -16.53
C GLY A 281 -9.43 4.65 -16.31
N ASN A 282 -10.29 3.65 -16.17
CA ASN A 282 -11.71 3.80 -15.81
C ASN A 282 -11.99 3.61 -14.31
N ALA A 283 -10.94 3.56 -13.46
CA ALA A 283 -11.08 3.39 -12.02
C ALA A 283 -10.85 4.70 -11.25
N ALA A 284 -11.51 4.80 -10.10
CA ALA A 284 -11.31 5.85 -9.11
C ALA A 284 -10.82 5.25 -7.79
N PHE A 285 -9.87 5.93 -7.17
CA PHE A 285 -9.23 5.51 -5.92
C PHE A 285 -9.34 6.63 -4.90
N ALA A 286 -9.71 6.29 -3.67
CA ALA A 286 -9.61 7.19 -2.53
C ALA A 286 -8.82 6.51 -1.40
N VAL A 287 -7.95 7.29 -0.76
CA VAL A 287 -7.05 6.83 0.30
C VAL A 287 -7.29 7.69 1.50
N PHE A 288 -7.52 7.07 2.65
CA PHE A 288 -7.62 7.78 3.92
C PHE A 288 -6.61 7.23 4.92
N ASP A 289 -6.31 8.06 5.92
CA ASP A 289 -5.36 7.82 6.98
C ASP A 289 -6.10 7.47 8.28
N ASN A 290 -5.82 6.27 8.81
CA ASN A 290 -6.36 5.79 10.09
C ASN A 290 -5.81 6.55 11.31
N TYR A 291 -4.69 7.25 11.17
CA TYR A 291 -3.97 7.96 12.24
C TYR A 291 -4.19 9.47 12.22
N TYR A 292 -5.06 9.94 11.34
CA TYR A 292 -5.63 11.28 11.38
C TYR A 292 -7.13 11.16 11.68
N ASP A 293 -7.76 12.13 12.33
CA ASP A 293 -9.18 12.02 12.68
C ASP A 293 -10.03 11.82 11.41
N PHE A 294 -10.65 10.64 11.31
CA PHE A 294 -11.50 10.20 10.21
C PHE A 294 -12.93 9.92 10.65
N LYS A 295 -13.29 10.22 11.91
CA LYS A 295 -14.63 9.98 12.44
C LYS A 295 -15.64 10.91 11.80
N GLN A 296 -16.92 10.55 11.87
CA GLN A 296 -18.00 11.37 11.30
C GLN A 296 -17.93 12.81 11.82
N GLY A 297 -17.90 13.78 10.90
CA GLY A 297 -17.76 15.20 11.23
C GLY A 297 -16.32 15.72 11.30
N SER A 298 -15.31 14.87 11.15
CA SER A 298 -13.91 15.30 10.97
C SER A 298 -13.69 15.94 9.59
N PRO A 299 -12.62 16.75 9.40
CA PRO A 299 -12.23 17.24 8.08
C PRO A 299 -12.00 16.12 7.05
N GLN A 300 -11.31 15.04 7.45
CA GLN A 300 -11.02 13.91 6.58
C GLN A 300 -12.29 13.15 6.19
N TYR A 301 -13.22 12.93 7.12
CA TYR A 301 -14.50 12.29 6.81
C TYR A 301 -15.30 13.09 5.78
N ARG A 302 -15.43 14.41 5.99
CA ARG A 302 -16.13 15.28 5.03
C ARG A 302 -15.46 15.26 3.66
N TRP A 303 -14.13 15.29 3.64
CA TRP A 303 -13.37 15.17 2.40
C TRP A 303 -13.64 13.84 1.68
N LEU A 304 -13.63 12.72 2.41
CA LEU A 304 -13.89 11.41 1.84
C LEU A 304 -15.32 11.33 1.30
N GLU A 305 -16.31 11.76 2.08
CA GLU A 305 -17.71 11.80 1.63
C GLU A 305 -17.89 12.66 0.37
N GLN A 306 -17.28 13.85 0.33
CA GLN A 306 -17.32 14.73 -0.85
C GLN A 306 -16.63 14.09 -2.06
N THR A 307 -15.50 13.42 -1.84
CA THR A 307 -14.74 12.72 -2.88
C THR A 307 -15.57 11.60 -3.49
N LEU A 308 -16.10 10.71 -2.65
CA LEU A 308 -16.94 9.59 -3.09
C LEU A 308 -18.25 10.07 -3.76
N GLY A 309 -18.80 11.19 -3.29
CA GLY A 309 -19.99 11.83 -3.86
C GLY A 309 -19.76 12.65 -5.13
N SER A 310 -18.50 12.92 -5.50
CA SER A 310 -18.14 13.73 -6.66
C SER A 310 -18.56 13.08 -7.98
N ALA A 311 -18.78 13.90 -9.02
CA ALA A 311 -19.19 13.39 -10.32
C ALA A 311 -18.17 12.42 -10.92
N TRP A 312 -16.87 12.74 -10.83
CA TRP A 312 -15.80 11.93 -11.43
C TRP A 312 -15.63 10.58 -10.73
N PHE A 313 -15.81 10.51 -9.41
CA PHE A 313 -15.71 9.26 -8.67
C PHE A 313 -16.93 8.37 -8.95
N LYS A 314 -18.13 8.95 -8.97
CA LYS A 314 -19.37 8.22 -9.28
C LYS A 314 -19.41 7.70 -10.71
N GLN A 315 -18.82 8.43 -11.66
CA GLN A 315 -18.73 8.05 -13.07
C GLN A 315 -17.65 6.99 -13.36
N ALA A 316 -16.73 6.73 -12.43
CA ALA A 316 -15.76 5.67 -12.61
C ALA A 316 -16.46 4.31 -12.64
N THR A 317 -16.01 3.43 -13.54
CA THR A 317 -16.52 2.06 -13.66
C THR A 317 -16.20 1.29 -12.39
N TRP A 318 -14.94 1.35 -11.93
CA TRP A 318 -14.45 0.67 -10.74
C TRP A 318 -14.09 1.68 -9.65
N LYS A 319 -14.50 1.40 -8.42
CA LYS A 319 -14.31 2.29 -7.28
C LYS A 319 -13.58 1.57 -6.16
N PHE A 320 -12.43 2.11 -5.78
CA PHE A 320 -11.58 1.57 -4.73
C PHE A 320 -11.43 2.56 -3.60
N VAL A 321 -11.45 2.05 -2.39
CA VAL A 321 -10.98 2.77 -1.20
C VAL A 321 -9.91 1.93 -0.53
N TYR A 322 -8.83 2.54 -0.07
CA TYR A 322 -7.84 1.82 0.72
C TYR A 322 -7.25 2.66 1.85
N CYS A 323 -6.82 1.97 2.89
CA CYS A 323 -6.17 2.54 4.08
C CYS A 323 -5.27 1.47 4.71
N HIS A 324 -4.75 1.72 5.91
CA HIS A 324 -3.92 0.74 6.60
C HIS A 324 -4.74 -0.23 7.46
N GLU A 325 -5.54 0.27 8.41
CA GLU A 325 -6.29 -0.59 9.32
C GLU A 325 -7.66 -1.01 8.76
N PRO A 326 -7.96 -2.32 8.69
CA PRO A 326 -9.24 -2.84 8.23
C PRO A 326 -10.36 -2.63 9.26
N ALA A 327 -11.61 -2.57 8.80
CA ALA A 327 -12.79 -2.60 9.66
C ALA A 327 -12.95 -3.92 10.44
N PHE A 328 -12.55 -5.03 9.80
CA PHE A 328 -12.71 -6.39 10.34
C PHE A 328 -11.44 -7.18 10.07
N SER A 329 -11.02 -8.00 11.03
CA SER A 329 -9.86 -8.89 10.92
C SER A 329 -10.07 -10.18 11.69
N VAL A 330 -9.54 -11.28 11.16
CA VAL A 330 -9.53 -12.58 11.82
C VAL A 330 -8.13 -13.09 12.18
N GLY A 331 -7.08 -12.45 11.70
CA GLY A 331 -5.69 -12.89 11.90
C GLY A 331 -5.13 -12.66 13.31
N TRP A 332 -5.77 -11.87 14.18
CA TRP A 332 -5.23 -11.56 15.52
C TRP A 332 -6.18 -11.82 16.69
N LYS A 333 -5.63 -12.36 17.78
CA LYS A 333 -6.40 -12.69 18.99
C LYS A 333 -6.75 -11.41 19.75
N GLY A 334 -8.05 -11.20 20.00
CA GLY A 334 -8.54 -10.06 20.77
C GLY A 334 -8.59 -8.74 20.02
N TRP A 335 -8.14 -8.69 18.76
CA TRP A 335 -8.24 -7.49 17.92
C TRP A 335 -9.14 -7.74 16.72
N PRO A 336 -10.38 -7.20 16.71
CA PRO A 336 -11.35 -7.59 15.72
C PRO A 336 -11.35 -6.86 14.38
N GLY A 337 -10.38 -5.99 14.17
CA GLY A 337 -10.51 -4.89 13.23
C GLY A 337 -10.78 -3.57 13.96
N ASN A 338 -10.62 -2.48 13.23
CA ASN A 338 -10.83 -1.13 13.73
C ASN A 338 -12.33 -0.79 13.74
N LYS A 339 -12.90 -0.63 14.95
CA LYS A 339 -14.30 -0.31 15.17
C LYS A 339 -14.72 1.06 14.66
N ASP A 340 -13.82 2.04 14.64
CA ASP A 340 -14.11 3.36 14.07
C ASP A 340 -14.21 3.28 12.53
N VAL A 341 -13.39 2.46 11.87
CA VAL A 341 -13.50 2.22 10.42
C VAL A 341 -14.83 1.53 10.10
N GLU A 342 -15.20 0.51 10.88
CA GLU A 342 -16.52 -0.13 10.80
C GLU A 342 -17.66 0.89 10.96
N THR A 343 -17.58 1.75 11.99
CA THR A 343 -18.69 2.63 12.36
C THR A 343 -18.85 3.81 11.41
N HIS A 344 -17.74 4.40 10.95
CA HIS A 344 -17.77 5.66 10.20
C HIS A 344 -17.53 5.47 8.70
N ILE A 345 -16.62 4.58 8.31
CA ILE A 345 -16.17 4.49 6.92
C ILE A 345 -17.00 3.49 6.13
N VAL A 346 -17.24 2.29 6.69
CA VAL A 346 -18.02 1.25 5.99
C VAL A 346 -19.38 1.77 5.46
N PRO A 347 -20.18 2.54 6.23
CA PRO A 347 -21.41 3.11 5.69
C PRO A 347 -21.22 4.05 4.49
N LEU A 348 -20.10 4.78 4.42
CA LEU A 348 -19.77 5.60 3.25
C LEU A 348 -19.44 4.74 2.03
N LEU A 349 -18.68 3.65 2.23
CA LEU A 349 -18.34 2.71 1.15
C LEU A 349 -19.60 2.15 0.50
N GLU A 350 -20.55 1.72 1.33
CA GLU A 350 -21.85 1.20 0.92
C GLU A 350 -22.69 2.26 0.21
N LYS A 351 -22.84 3.45 0.82
CA LYS A 351 -23.63 4.58 0.29
C LYS A 351 -23.19 4.99 -1.12
N TYR A 352 -21.90 4.97 -1.40
CA TYR A 352 -21.34 5.41 -2.69
C TYR A 352 -21.00 4.26 -3.66
N GLY A 353 -21.32 3.01 -3.27
CA GLY A 353 -21.15 1.84 -4.11
C GLY A 353 -19.68 1.56 -4.45
N VAL A 354 -18.80 1.63 -3.44
CA VAL A 354 -17.40 1.21 -3.56
C VAL A 354 -17.36 -0.29 -3.87
N ASP A 355 -16.52 -0.69 -4.83
CA ASP A 355 -16.43 -2.10 -5.21
C ASP A 355 -15.55 -2.89 -4.26
N MET A 356 -14.39 -2.32 -3.93
CA MET A 356 -13.36 -2.97 -3.16
C MET A 356 -12.72 -1.99 -2.17
N PHE A 357 -12.69 -2.40 -0.91
CA PHE A 357 -11.97 -1.79 0.18
C PHE A 357 -10.75 -2.64 0.52
N ILE A 358 -9.56 -2.06 0.43
CA ILE A 358 -8.29 -2.78 0.61
C ILE A 358 -7.57 -2.20 1.83
N ALA A 359 -7.10 -3.05 2.73
CA ALA A 359 -6.35 -2.67 3.91
C ALA A 359 -5.19 -3.64 4.17
N GLY A 360 -4.35 -3.32 5.15
CA GLY A 360 -3.24 -4.13 5.62
C GLY A 360 -3.35 -4.38 7.12
N HIS A 361 -2.29 -4.03 7.86
CA HIS A 361 -2.16 -4.08 9.31
C HIS A 361 -2.11 -5.48 9.89
N THR A 362 -3.16 -6.28 9.69
CA THR A 362 -3.10 -7.71 10.02
C THR A 362 -2.23 -8.42 9.00
N HIS A 363 -1.17 -9.09 9.46
CA HIS A 363 -0.21 -9.76 8.57
C HIS A 363 -0.75 -11.09 8.02
N SER A 364 -1.79 -10.98 7.20
CA SER A 364 -2.52 -12.07 6.58
C SER A 364 -3.08 -11.65 5.23
N TYR A 365 -3.59 -12.63 4.49
CA TYR A 365 -4.56 -12.38 3.44
C TYR A 365 -5.95 -12.64 4.00
N GLU A 366 -6.89 -11.70 3.84
CA GLU A 366 -8.31 -11.92 4.10
C GLU A 366 -9.15 -11.36 2.94
N ARG A 367 -10.21 -12.08 2.58
CA ARG A 367 -11.25 -11.58 1.68
C ARG A 367 -12.61 -11.82 2.30
N GLY A 368 -13.46 -10.79 2.28
CA GLY A 368 -14.85 -10.88 2.68
C GLY A 368 -15.77 -9.96 1.86
N VAL A 369 -17.08 -10.10 2.06
CA VAL A 369 -18.09 -9.20 1.47
C VAL A 369 -19.06 -8.72 2.52
N LEU A 370 -19.22 -7.41 2.61
CA LEU A 370 -20.24 -6.77 3.43
C LEU A 370 -21.02 -5.78 2.56
N ASN A 371 -22.35 -5.96 2.48
CA ASN A 371 -23.26 -5.05 1.78
C ASN A 371 -22.80 -4.64 0.36
N ASN A 372 -22.36 -5.63 -0.43
CA ASN A 372 -21.82 -5.45 -1.78
C ASN A 372 -20.52 -4.62 -1.86
N VAL A 373 -19.74 -4.56 -0.79
CA VAL A 373 -18.35 -4.08 -0.82
C VAL A 373 -17.44 -5.28 -0.56
N ILE A 374 -16.43 -5.50 -1.40
CA ILE A 374 -15.42 -6.53 -1.15
C ILE A 374 -14.37 -5.93 -0.21
N HIS A 375 -14.14 -6.59 0.92
CA HIS A 375 -13.11 -6.21 1.88
C HIS A 375 -11.91 -7.14 1.68
N ILE A 376 -10.74 -6.57 1.42
CA ILE A 376 -9.47 -7.30 1.30
C ILE A 376 -8.53 -6.81 2.40
N ILE A 377 -7.94 -7.74 3.16
CA ILE A 377 -6.68 -7.51 3.88
C ILE A 377 -5.57 -8.11 3.04
N ASN A 378 -4.57 -7.30 2.71
CA ASN A 378 -3.40 -7.67 1.94
C ASN A 378 -2.12 -7.29 2.69
N GLY A 379 -2.00 -7.76 3.94
CA GLY A 379 -0.91 -7.42 4.86
C GLY A 379 0.23 -8.43 4.94
N GLY A 380 0.34 -9.37 4.02
CA GLY A 380 1.44 -10.34 3.98
C GLY A 380 2.61 -9.92 3.10
N GLY A 381 2.85 -8.61 2.90
CA GLY A 381 3.86 -8.11 1.95
C GLY A 381 5.32 -8.24 2.40
N GLY A 382 5.57 -8.76 3.60
CA GLY A 382 6.92 -9.13 4.02
C GLY A 382 7.04 -9.50 5.49
N CYS A 383 6.35 -8.77 6.37
CA CYS A 383 6.38 -8.99 7.81
C CYS A 383 5.33 -10.01 8.27
N GLY A 384 5.42 -10.43 9.53
CA GLY A 384 4.52 -11.42 10.13
C GLY A 384 5.15 -12.79 10.39
N ASP A 385 4.73 -13.41 11.49
CA ASP A 385 5.00 -14.80 11.94
C ASP A 385 3.76 -15.35 12.67
N GLU A 386 2.58 -14.80 12.36
CA GLU A 386 1.31 -15.10 13.02
C GLU A 386 0.93 -16.57 12.86
N ASP A 387 0.34 -17.12 13.92
CA ASP A 387 -0.16 -18.50 14.01
C ASP A 387 -1.65 -18.57 14.38
N TYR A 388 -2.34 -17.43 14.39
CA TYR A 388 -3.70 -17.30 14.92
C TYR A 388 -4.75 -17.02 13.84
N GLY A 389 -5.91 -17.66 13.95
CA GLY A 389 -7.09 -17.41 13.13
C GLY A 389 -8.39 -17.59 13.89
N ARG A 390 -9.37 -16.69 13.67
CA ARG A 390 -10.75 -16.82 14.18
C ARG A 390 -11.78 -16.71 13.05
N ASN A 391 -13.07 -16.81 13.37
CA ASN A 391 -14.14 -16.78 12.38
C ASN A 391 -14.95 -15.50 12.44
N TYR A 392 -15.18 -14.89 11.27
CA TYR A 392 -16.13 -13.80 11.06
C TYR A 392 -17.14 -14.15 9.97
N PRO A 393 -18.45 -13.86 10.15
CA PRO A 393 -19.51 -14.25 9.23
C PRO A 393 -19.36 -13.79 7.77
N HIS A 394 -18.61 -12.72 7.53
CA HIS A 394 -18.44 -12.13 6.20
C HIS A 394 -17.06 -12.39 5.58
N VAL A 395 -16.13 -13.00 6.32
CA VAL A 395 -14.79 -13.36 5.81
C VAL A 395 -14.86 -14.74 5.15
N GLN A 396 -14.56 -14.78 3.86
CA GLN A 396 -14.76 -15.92 2.96
C GLN A 396 -13.45 -16.66 2.64
N ARG A 397 -12.32 -15.95 2.65
CA ARG A 397 -10.99 -16.52 2.45
C ARG A 397 -10.06 -15.89 3.46
N PHE A 398 -9.21 -16.69 4.10
CA PHE A 398 -8.16 -16.22 4.98
C PHE A 398 -6.91 -17.11 4.83
N GLY A 399 -5.74 -16.52 4.97
CA GLY A 399 -4.48 -17.25 4.99
C GLY A 399 -3.44 -16.45 5.77
N LEU A 400 -2.76 -17.12 6.71
CA LEU A 400 -1.53 -16.62 7.32
C LEU A 400 -0.39 -16.95 6.36
N ILE A 401 -0.28 -16.15 5.32
CA ILE A 401 0.70 -16.33 4.26
C ILE A 401 1.42 -15.01 4.07
N LEU A 402 2.60 -15.09 3.46
CA LEU A 402 3.19 -13.93 2.78
C LEU A 402 2.63 -13.92 1.35
N GLN A 403 2.17 -12.77 0.87
CA GLN A 403 1.50 -12.66 -0.42
C GLN A 403 1.75 -11.33 -1.13
N TYR A 404 1.48 -11.35 -2.43
CA TYR A 404 1.19 -10.16 -3.23
C TYR A 404 -0.09 -10.40 -4.03
N SER A 405 -0.79 -9.33 -4.40
CA SER A 405 -1.99 -9.44 -5.24
C SER A 405 -1.88 -8.63 -6.53
N ILE A 406 -2.58 -9.09 -7.56
CA ILE A 406 -2.66 -8.46 -8.87
C ILE A 406 -4.12 -8.18 -9.19
N ILE A 407 -4.41 -6.95 -9.61
CA ILE A 407 -5.71 -6.55 -10.13
C ILE A 407 -5.54 -6.20 -11.61
N LYS A 408 -6.23 -6.91 -12.49
CA LYS A 408 -6.30 -6.60 -13.93
C LYS A 408 -7.69 -6.05 -14.23
N ILE A 409 -7.75 -4.86 -14.82
CA ILE A 409 -9.00 -4.21 -15.21
C ILE A 409 -9.03 -4.12 -16.72
N ASP A 410 -10.12 -4.53 -17.34
CA ASP A 410 -10.42 -4.36 -18.76
C ASP A 410 -11.90 -3.98 -18.94
N GLY A 411 -12.15 -2.69 -19.13
CA GLY A 411 -13.50 -2.14 -19.23
C GLY A 411 -14.36 -2.53 -18.03
N ASN A 412 -15.43 -3.30 -18.28
CA ASN A 412 -16.37 -3.77 -17.27
C ASN A 412 -15.95 -5.08 -16.58
N ARG A 413 -14.76 -5.62 -16.86
CA ARG A 413 -14.23 -6.82 -16.21
C ARG A 413 -13.05 -6.46 -15.30
N LEU A 414 -13.07 -6.98 -14.07
CA LEU A 414 -11.97 -6.91 -13.11
C LEU A 414 -11.60 -8.32 -12.71
N GLU A 415 -10.32 -8.63 -12.72
CA GLU A 415 -9.77 -9.89 -12.26
C GLU A 415 -8.79 -9.62 -11.13
N PHE A 416 -9.04 -10.23 -9.97
CA PHE A 416 -8.18 -10.17 -8.80
C PHE A 416 -7.53 -11.54 -8.62
N THR A 417 -6.22 -11.56 -8.40
CA THR A 417 -5.49 -12.79 -8.05
C THR A 417 -4.50 -12.50 -6.93
N CYS A 418 -4.58 -13.27 -5.84
CA CYS A 418 -3.61 -13.31 -4.75
C CYS A 418 -2.66 -14.48 -4.96
N TYR A 419 -1.36 -14.22 -4.83
CA TYR A 419 -0.28 -15.21 -4.97
C TYR A 419 0.46 -15.34 -3.64
N ASP A 420 0.73 -16.57 -3.22
CA ASP A 420 1.55 -16.84 -2.05
C ASP A 420 3.06 -16.59 -2.30
N PHE A 421 3.87 -16.74 -1.25
CA PHE A 421 5.34 -16.58 -1.28
C PHE A 421 6.07 -17.51 -2.27
N SER A 422 5.41 -18.58 -2.71
CA SER A 422 5.89 -19.55 -3.69
C SER A 422 5.39 -19.27 -5.12
N ASP A 423 4.76 -18.11 -5.35
CA ASP A 423 4.19 -17.70 -6.64
C ASP A 423 3.00 -18.58 -7.08
N LYS A 424 2.33 -19.26 -6.13
CA LYS A 424 1.12 -20.04 -6.41
C LYS A 424 -0.12 -19.22 -6.14
N VAL A 425 -1.15 -19.39 -6.99
CA VAL A 425 -2.45 -18.74 -6.80
C VAL A 425 -3.07 -19.24 -5.50
N PHE A 426 -3.27 -18.32 -4.55
CA PHE A 426 -3.92 -18.58 -3.28
C PHE A 426 -5.43 -18.28 -3.33
N ASP A 427 -5.81 -17.22 -4.04
CA ASP A 427 -7.19 -16.80 -4.25
C ASP A 427 -7.32 -16.07 -5.59
N HIS A 428 -8.46 -16.21 -6.25
CA HIS A 428 -8.66 -15.65 -7.58
C HIS A 428 -10.14 -15.43 -7.85
N PHE A 429 -10.54 -14.23 -8.27
CA PHE A 429 -11.93 -13.96 -8.64
C PHE A 429 -12.07 -12.95 -9.76
N VAL A 430 -13.21 -13.02 -10.45
CA VAL A 430 -13.56 -12.12 -11.55
C VAL A 430 -14.86 -11.42 -11.21
N LEU A 431 -14.88 -10.10 -11.41
CA LEU A 431 -16.07 -9.27 -11.31
C LEU A 431 -16.41 -8.74 -12.69
N GLU A 432 -17.71 -8.69 -12.99
CA GLU A 432 -18.22 -8.03 -14.19
C GLU A 432 -19.27 -7.00 -13.79
N LYS A 433 -19.09 -5.76 -14.23
CA LYS A 433 -20.04 -4.68 -13.92
C LYS A 433 -21.42 -4.94 -14.53
N GLY A 434 -22.44 -4.72 -13.71
CA GLY A 434 -23.83 -5.00 -14.05
C GLY A 434 -24.25 -6.46 -13.90
N LYS A 435 -23.32 -7.38 -13.58
CA LYS A 435 -23.65 -8.78 -13.27
C LYS A 435 -23.66 -9.01 -11.75
N PRO A 436 -24.46 -9.98 -11.26
CA PRO A 436 -24.33 -10.46 -9.89
C PRO A 436 -22.87 -10.87 -9.62
N ARG A 437 -22.36 -10.52 -8.45
CA ARG A 437 -21.02 -10.95 -8.04
C ARG A 437 -21.04 -12.46 -7.83
N THR A 438 -19.99 -13.13 -8.28
CA THR A 438 -19.78 -14.54 -8.00
C THR A 438 -18.37 -14.69 -7.49
N LEU A 439 -18.22 -14.71 -6.16
CA LEU A 439 -16.91 -14.91 -5.56
C LEU A 439 -16.60 -16.40 -5.36
N PRO A 440 -15.32 -16.80 -5.41
CA PRO A 440 -14.87 -18.15 -5.14
C PRO A 440 -15.26 -18.56 -3.73
N GLY A 441 -15.73 -19.80 -3.64
CA GLY A 441 -16.17 -20.43 -2.41
C GLY A 441 -17.69 -20.44 -2.22
N ALA A 442 -18.49 -19.75 -3.06
CA ALA A 442 -19.93 -19.95 -3.04
C ALA A 442 -20.30 -21.39 -3.47
N PRO A 443 -21.22 -22.08 -2.77
CA PRO A 443 -21.70 -23.39 -3.21
C PRO A 443 -22.39 -23.28 -4.57
N LYS A 444 -21.97 -24.10 -5.53
CA LYS A 444 -22.72 -24.28 -6.77
C LYS A 444 -23.90 -25.21 -6.51
N VAL A 445 -25.11 -24.72 -6.77
CA VAL A 445 -26.33 -25.54 -6.70
C VAL A 445 -26.40 -26.41 -7.96
N LEU A 446 -26.40 -27.72 -7.76
CA LEU A 446 -26.54 -28.73 -8.81
C LEU A 446 -28.00 -29.13 -9.01
N THR A 447 -28.72 -29.29 -7.90
CA THR A 447 -30.16 -29.63 -7.90
C THR A 447 -30.89 -28.70 -6.92
N PRO A 448 -31.73 -27.76 -7.40
CA PRO A 448 -32.54 -26.91 -6.55
C PRO A 448 -33.74 -27.69 -5.95
N PRO A 449 -34.39 -27.18 -4.89
CA PRO A 449 -35.71 -27.67 -4.49
C PRO A 449 -36.75 -27.28 -5.56
N THR A 450 -37.88 -27.99 -5.57
CA THR A 450 -38.96 -27.80 -6.55
C THR A 450 -40.26 -27.39 -5.86
N ASP A 451 -41.17 -26.77 -6.61
CA ASP A 451 -42.53 -26.54 -6.14
C ASP A 451 -43.18 -27.87 -5.73
N GLY A 452 -43.92 -27.87 -4.63
CA GLY A 452 -44.45 -29.11 -4.08
C GLY A 452 -45.20 -28.93 -2.76
N PRO A 453 -45.65 -30.02 -2.13
CA PRO A 453 -46.32 -29.96 -0.83
C PRO A 453 -45.33 -29.60 0.28
N VAL A 454 -45.87 -29.16 1.42
CA VAL A 454 -45.14 -29.10 2.71
C VAL A 454 -44.41 -30.42 2.97
N GLY A 455 -43.14 -30.35 3.38
CA GLY A 455 -42.32 -31.53 3.64
C GLY A 455 -40.82 -31.27 3.54
N THR A 456 -40.04 -32.35 3.60
CA THR A 456 -38.58 -32.31 3.42
C THR A 456 -38.24 -32.48 1.95
N GLN A 457 -37.47 -31.54 1.39
CA GLN A 457 -36.85 -31.66 0.07
C GLN A 457 -35.34 -31.78 0.21
N THR A 458 -34.67 -32.20 -0.86
CA THR A 458 -33.20 -32.31 -0.92
C THR A 458 -32.67 -31.35 -1.95
N ILE A 459 -31.67 -30.56 -1.57
CA ILE A 459 -30.85 -29.80 -2.52
C ILE A 459 -29.51 -30.51 -2.70
N VAL A 460 -28.96 -30.46 -3.90
CA VAL A 460 -27.61 -30.97 -4.17
C VAL A 460 -26.72 -29.79 -4.50
N VAL A 461 -25.60 -29.69 -3.80
CA VAL A 461 -24.64 -28.60 -3.96
C VAL A 461 -23.22 -29.15 -4.10
N THR A 462 -22.33 -28.37 -4.68
CA THR A 462 -20.90 -28.66 -4.67
C THR A 462 -20.12 -27.40 -4.33
N TYR A 463 -18.99 -27.55 -3.65
CA TYR A 463 -18.05 -26.47 -3.39
C TYR A 463 -17.01 -26.44 -4.53
N PRO A 464 -16.67 -25.26 -5.10
CA PRO A 464 -15.70 -25.17 -6.19
C PRO A 464 -14.36 -25.85 -5.86
N GLU A 465 -13.72 -26.47 -6.87
CA GLU A 465 -12.41 -27.12 -6.71
C GLU A 465 -11.33 -26.10 -6.29
N GLY A 466 -10.51 -26.45 -5.29
CA GLY A 466 -9.49 -25.51 -4.76
C GLY A 466 -8.49 -26.05 -3.72
N GLY A 467 -8.33 -27.37 -3.59
CA GLY A 467 -7.38 -28.00 -2.67
C GLY A 467 -8.01 -29.08 -1.78
N SER A 468 -7.20 -29.82 -1.03
CA SER A 468 -7.55 -30.99 -0.19
C SER A 468 -8.45 -30.70 1.03
N MET A 469 -9.22 -29.61 0.99
CA MET A 469 -10.00 -29.10 2.11
C MET A 469 -11.32 -29.85 2.27
N ARG A 470 -11.73 -29.98 3.52
CA ARG A 470 -13.05 -30.46 3.90
C ARG A 470 -13.97 -29.27 4.18
N VAL A 471 -15.21 -29.32 3.69
CA VAL A 471 -16.21 -28.26 3.83
C VAL A 471 -17.44 -28.74 4.61
N ARG A 472 -18.05 -27.86 5.38
CA ARG A 472 -19.38 -28.03 5.98
C ARG A 472 -20.38 -27.16 5.25
N TYR A 473 -21.60 -27.63 5.06
CA TYR A 473 -22.66 -26.80 4.48
C TYR A 473 -23.70 -26.40 5.53
N ARG A 474 -24.31 -25.25 5.28
CA ARG A 474 -25.48 -24.77 6.00
C ARG A 474 -26.55 -24.39 4.99
N VAL A 475 -27.79 -24.80 5.26
CA VAL A 475 -28.95 -24.43 4.45
C VAL A 475 -29.92 -23.66 5.32
N ALA A 476 -30.52 -22.62 4.78
CA ALA A 476 -31.50 -21.77 5.45
C ALA A 476 -32.64 -21.38 4.52
N ILE A 477 -33.77 -20.98 5.10
CA ILE A 477 -34.89 -20.33 4.40
C ILE A 477 -34.86 -18.85 4.75
N LYS A 478 -34.65 -17.98 3.76
CA LYS A 478 -34.44 -16.54 3.94
C LYS A 478 -35.53 -15.87 4.77
N GLU A 479 -36.79 -16.21 4.48
CA GLU A 479 -37.97 -15.67 5.16
C GLU A 479 -38.08 -16.09 6.62
N ARG A 480 -37.37 -17.17 7.01
CA ARG A 480 -37.35 -17.71 8.37
C ARG A 480 -36.07 -17.35 9.12
N ALA A 481 -35.15 -16.61 8.51
CA ALA A 481 -33.83 -16.31 9.08
C ALA A 481 -33.90 -15.65 10.48
N ALA A 482 -34.93 -14.85 10.75
CA ALA A 482 -35.13 -14.17 12.04
C ALA A 482 -35.96 -14.98 13.07
N LYS A 483 -36.57 -16.11 12.67
CA LYS A 483 -37.58 -16.81 13.49
C LYS A 483 -37.11 -18.14 14.09
N ASP A 484 -36.26 -18.90 13.39
CA ASP A 484 -36.18 -20.35 13.67
C ASP A 484 -34.77 -20.95 13.80
N GLU A 485 -33.67 -20.17 13.70
CA GLU A 485 -32.27 -20.69 13.72
C GLU A 485 -32.10 -22.02 12.96
N PHE A 486 -32.80 -22.18 11.83
CA PHE A 486 -32.93 -23.47 11.15
C PHE A 486 -31.68 -23.73 10.32
N TRP A 487 -30.62 -24.15 11.00
CA TRP A 487 -29.40 -24.67 10.41
C TRP A 487 -29.50 -26.19 10.41
N THR A 488 -29.25 -26.86 9.30
CA THR A 488 -29.12 -28.32 9.32
C THR A 488 -28.05 -28.71 10.34
N PRO A 489 -28.41 -29.45 11.41
CA PRO A 489 -27.46 -29.86 12.42
C PRO A 489 -26.81 -31.14 11.92
N THR A 490 -25.82 -31.02 11.04
CA THR A 490 -24.87 -32.13 10.84
C THR A 490 -23.59 -31.58 10.27
N ALA A 491 -22.64 -31.34 11.16
CA ALA A 491 -21.25 -31.03 10.85
C ALA A 491 -20.58 -32.28 10.24
N ARG A 492 -20.98 -32.66 9.02
CA ARG A 492 -20.22 -33.58 8.19
C ARG A 492 -19.27 -32.78 7.33
N LEU A 493 -18.02 -33.21 7.35
CA LEU A 493 -16.95 -32.67 6.54
C LEU A 493 -17.01 -33.39 5.18
N TYR A 494 -17.32 -32.66 4.13
CA TYR A 494 -17.37 -33.17 2.75
C TYR A 494 -16.08 -32.78 2.01
N PRO A 495 -15.51 -33.64 1.16
CA PRO A 495 -14.43 -33.21 0.27
C PRO A 495 -14.88 -32.07 -0.65
N ALA A 496 -14.02 -31.08 -0.87
CA ALA A 496 -14.27 -30.05 -1.88
C ALA A 496 -14.41 -30.69 -3.28
N GLY A 497 -15.28 -30.13 -4.13
CA GLY A 497 -15.57 -30.65 -5.47
C GLY A 497 -16.64 -31.75 -5.53
N GLU A 498 -16.92 -32.47 -4.43
CA GLU A 498 -17.89 -33.56 -4.43
C GLU A 498 -19.35 -33.07 -4.24
N PRO A 499 -20.29 -33.52 -5.10
CA PRO A 499 -21.73 -33.27 -4.90
C PRO A 499 -22.22 -33.75 -3.54
N THR A 500 -22.90 -32.87 -2.82
CA THR A 500 -23.39 -33.08 -1.46
C THR A 500 -24.89 -32.81 -1.39
N SER A 501 -25.65 -33.78 -0.89
CA SER A 501 -27.10 -33.66 -0.66
C SER A 501 -27.40 -33.09 0.72
N LEU A 502 -28.22 -32.05 0.78
CA LEU A 502 -28.62 -31.36 2.01
C LEU A 502 -30.15 -31.30 2.12
N PRO A 503 -30.75 -31.75 3.24
CA PRO A 503 -32.19 -31.67 3.43
C PRO A 503 -32.63 -30.25 3.78
N VAL A 504 -33.81 -29.87 3.31
CA VAL A 504 -34.49 -28.60 3.59
C VAL A 504 -35.92 -28.91 4.01
N VAL A 505 -36.33 -28.44 5.18
CA VAL A 505 -37.66 -28.75 5.73
C VAL A 505 -38.56 -27.53 5.59
N PHE A 506 -39.65 -27.69 4.85
CA PHE A 506 -40.73 -26.71 4.77
C PHE A 506 -41.86 -27.16 5.69
N LYS A 507 -42.28 -26.30 6.62
CA LYS A 507 -43.30 -26.64 7.64
C LYS A 507 -44.70 -26.11 7.30
N GLU A 508 -44.79 -25.13 6.42
CA GLU A 508 -46.01 -24.39 6.11
C GLU A 508 -46.05 -24.06 4.61
N PRO A 509 -47.23 -23.96 3.98
CA PRO A 509 -47.36 -23.46 2.63
C PRO A 509 -46.84 -22.01 2.53
N GLY A 510 -46.30 -21.63 1.37
CA GLY A 510 -45.77 -20.29 1.15
C GLY A 510 -44.73 -20.23 0.04
N THR A 511 -44.25 -19.02 -0.23
CA THR A 511 -43.14 -18.77 -1.17
C THR A 511 -41.86 -18.55 -0.38
N TYR A 512 -40.84 -19.35 -0.67
CA TYR A 512 -39.58 -19.37 0.09
C TYR A 512 -38.36 -19.17 -0.80
N HIS A 513 -37.35 -18.49 -0.27
CA HIS A 513 -36.00 -18.47 -0.85
C HIS A 513 -35.09 -19.38 -0.03
N VAL A 514 -34.74 -20.54 -0.60
CA VAL A 514 -33.71 -21.40 -0.03
C VAL A 514 -32.34 -20.78 -0.29
N MET A 515 -31.50 -20.77 0.73
CA MET A 515 -30.13 -20.29 0.67
C MET A 515 -29.18 -21.36 1.18
N VAL A 516 -28.02 -21.48 0.56
CA VAL A 516 -26.96 -22.41 0.99
C VAL A 516 -25.63 -21.68 1.12
N GLN A 517 -24.85 -22.06 2.13
CA GLN A 517 -23.52 -21.52 2.42
C GLN A 517 -22.58 -22.69 2.72
N ALA A 518 -21.33 -22.57 2.29
CA ALA A 518 -20.26 -23.46 2.68
C ALA A 518 -19.38 -22.80 3.76
N LEU A 519 -18.86 -23.63 4.65
CA LEU A 519 -17.86 -23.29 5.64
C LEU A 519 -16.64 -24.17 5.37
N ASP A 520 -15.45 -23.60 5.38
CA ASP A 520 -14.25 -24.40 5.30
C ASP A 520 -13.91 -25.11 6.63
N GLU A 521 -12.77 -25.83 6.64
CA GLU A 521 -12.28 -26.54 7.82
C GLU A 521 -12.03 -25.62 9.02
N MET A 522 -11.70 -24.35 8.76
CA MET A 522 -11.51 -23.32 9.78
C MET A 522 -12.82 -22.65 10.20
N LEU A 523 -13.98 -23.10 9.69
CA LEU A 523 -15.33 -22.55 9.90
C LEU A 523 -15.60 -21.21 9.18
N ARG A 524 -14.81 -20.87 8.15
CA ARG A 524 -14.95 -19.58 7.46
C ARG A 524 -16.08 -19.63 6.42
N PRO A 525 -17.04 -18.70 6.49
CA PRO A 525 -18.24 -18.72 5.66
C PRO A 525 -18.06 -18.15 4.25
N SER A 526 -18.55 -18.86 3.25
CA SER A 526 -18.69 -18.37 1.88
C SER A 526 -19.85 -17.38 1.69
N GLU A 527 -20.00 -16.81 0.49
CA GLU A 527 -21.26 -16.19 0.09
C GLU A 527 -22.43 -17.17 0.18
N TRP A 528 -23.60 -16.63 0.54
CA TRP A 528 -24.87 -17.32 0.42
C TRP A 528 -25.27 -17.43 -1.05
N THR A 529 -25.56 -18.65 -1.49
CA THR A 529 -26.18 -18.88 -2.79
C THR A 529 -27.68 -19.00 -2.60
N VAL A 530 -28.43 -18.06 -3.17
CA VAL A 530 -29.90 -18.05 -3.17
C VAL A 530 -30.40 -18.86 -4.35
N VAL A 531 -31.26 -19.85 -4.10
CA VAL A 531 -31.72 -20.80 -5.13
C VAL A 531 -32.91 -20.27 -5.93
N GLY A 532 -33.68 -19.34 -5.35
CA GLY A 532 -34.83 -18.70 -6.00
C GLY A 532 -36.11 -18.83 -5.18
N PRO A 533 -37.20 -18.15 -5.57
CA PRO A 533 -38.49 -18.34 -4.94
C PRO A 533 -39.08 -19.71 -5.33
N ILE A 534 -39.53 -20.46 -4.34
CA ILE A 534 -40.12 -21.80 -4.51
C ILE A 534 -41.46 -21.81 -3.78
N THR A 535 -42.47 -22.35 -4.43
CA THR A 535 -43.84 -22.38 -3.89
C THR A 535 -44.12 -23.73 -3.26
N ILE A 536 -44.34 -23.70 -1.93
CA ILE A 536 -44.76 -24.85 -1.15
C ILE A 536 -46.27 -24.75 -0.92
N LYS A 537 -46.99 -25.83 -1.22
CA LYS A 537 -48.45 -25.93 -1.19
C LYS A 537 -48.97 -26.72 0.00
#